data_AF-A0A357LQU7-F1
#
_entry.id   AF-A0A357LQU7-F1
#
_cell.length_a   1.000
_cell.length_b   1.000
_cell.length_c   1.000
_cell.angle_alpha   90.00
_cell.angle_beta   90.00
_cell.angle_gamma   90.00
#
_symmetry.space_group_name_H-M   'P 1'
#
loop_
_entity.id
_entity.type
_entity.pdbx_description
1 polymer ?
#
loop_
_entity_poly.entity_id
_entity_poly.type
_entity_poly.pdbx_seq_one_letter_code
_entity_poly.pdbx_strand_id
1 'polypeptide(L)' 'MKRLILIAAAVFMSATMGFAEMGDDGLHKAPWMRDTFKDLSEDLADANAEGKRLMVIIEQRGCIYCKKMHQDVFPVAK' A
#
# COMPACT_ATOMS: atom_id res chain seq x y z
N MET A 1 -23.17 -25.45 -19.93
CA MET A 1 -23.80 -24.21 -19.38
C MET A 1 -23.30 -23.91 -17.96
N LYS A 2 -23.69 -24.66 -16.91
CA LYS A 2 -23.25 -24.39 -15.51
C LYS A 2 -21.72 -24.34 -15.31
N ARG A 3 -20.96 -25.22 -15.96
CA ARG A 3 -19.48 -25.22 -15.90
C ARG A 3 -18.85 -23.97 -16.51
N LEU A 4 -19.42 -23.45 -17.60
CA LEU A 4 -18.94 -22.22 -18.25
C LEU A 4 -19.24 -20.99 -17.37
N ILE A 5 -20.41 -20.96 -16.72
CA ILE A 5 -20.76 -19.90 -15.77
C ILE A 5 -19.82 -19.90 -14.56
N LEU A 6 -19.47 -21.08 -14.01
CA LEU A 6 -18.54 -21.19 -12.88
C LEU A 6 -17.12 -20.73 -13.24
N ILE A 7 -16.63 -21.06 -14.44
CA ILE A 7 -15.31 -20.61 -14.91
C ILE A 7 -15.33 -19.09 -15.10
N ALA A 8 -16.36 -18.54 -15.74
CA ALA A 8 -16.49 -17.10 -15.92
C ALA A 8 -16.54 -16.35 -14.57
N ALA A 9 -17.27 -16.88 -13.59
CA ALA A 9 -17.32 -16.31 -12.23
C ALA A 9 -15.96 -16.34 -11.52
N ALA A 10 -15.21 -17.45 -11.64
CA ALA A 10 -13.87 -17.56 -11.06
C ALA A 10 -12.87 -16.58 -11.69
N VAL A 11 -12.90 -16.41 -13.02
CA VAL A 11 -12.06 -15.44 -13.74
C VAL A 11 -12.39 -14.01 -13.32
N PHE A 12 -13.68 -13.67 -13.19
CA PHE A 12 -14.11 -12.35 -12.76
C PHE A 12 -13.69 -12.03 -11.32
N MET A 13 -13.71 -13.02 -10.44
CA MET A 13 -13.34 -12.84 -9.03
C MET A 13 -11.84 -12.60 -8.86
N SER A 14 -10.99 -13.32 -9.61
CA SER A 14 -9.54 -13.12 -9.59
C SER A 14 -9.11 -11.74 -10.09
N ALA A 15 -9.86 -11.12 -11.00
CA ALA A 15 -9.56 -9.79 -11.52
C ALA A 15 -9.74 -8.66 -10.48
N THR A 16 -10.39 -8.95 -9.36
CA THR A 16 -10.64 -7.98 -8.28
C THR A 16 -9.65 -8.07 -7.12
N MET A 17 -8.73 -9.05 -7.14
CA MET A 17 -7.68 -9.16 -6.13
C MET A 17 -6.62 -8.07 -6.37
N GLY A 18 -6.61 -7.05 -5.52
CA GLY A 18 -5.53 -6.07 -5.49
C GLY A 18 -4.21 -6.73 -5.14
N PHE A 19 -3.18 -6.52 -5.97
CA PHE A 19 -1.83 -6.98 -5.66
C PHE A 19 -1.23 -6.10 -4.57
N ALA A 20 -0.72 -6.72 -3.51
CA ALA A 20 0.07 -6.02 -2.52
C ALA A 20 1.45 -5.70 -3.13
N GLU A 21 1.68 -4.42 -3.43
CA GLU A 21 2.98 -3.95 -3.91
C GLU A 21 4.04 -4.19 -2.84
N MET A 22 5.21 -4.69 -3.25
CA MET A 22 6.36 -4.91 -2.38
C MET A 22 7.51 -4.02 -2.86
N GLY A 23 8.04 -3.19 -1.98
CA GLY A 23 9.17 -2.32 -2.28
C GLY A 23 10.51 -3.06 -2.21
N ASP A 24 11.57 -2.38 -2.68
CA ASP A 24 12.95 -2.88 -2.68
C ASP A 24 13.53 -3.12 -1.27
N ASP A 25 12.84 -2.62 -0.24
CA ASP A 25 13.14 -2.86 1.17
C ASP A 25 12.54 -4.17 1.71
N GLY A 26 11.75 -4.88 0.89
CA GLY A 26 11.03 -6.09 1.26
C GLY A 26 9.78 -5.83 2.11
N LEU A 27 9.28 -4.60 2.13
CA LEU A 27 8.08 -4.19 2.86
C LEU A 27 6.93 -3.94 1.87
N HIS A 28 5.71 -4.32 2.25
CA HIS A 28 4.52 -3.99 1.46
C HIS A 28 4.22 -2.50 1.52
N LYS A 29 3.70 -1.90 0.45
CA LYS A 29 3.33 -0.48 0.45
C LYS A 29 1.81 -0.32 0.51
N ALA A 30 1.33 0.45 1.49
CA ALA A 30 -0.09 0.75 1.59
C ALA A 30 -0.46 1.82 0.55
N PRO A 31 -1.70 1.83 0.01
CA PRO A 31 -2.08 2.74 -1.09
C PRO A 31 -1.95 4.25 -0.79
N TRP A 32 -1.92 4.63 0.48
CA TRP A 32 -1.78 6.02 0.91
C TRP A 32 -0.32 6.47 1.03
N MET A 33 0.64 5.53 1.01
CA MET A 33 2.07 5.86 1.03
C MET A 33 2.49 6.41 -0.33
N ARG A 34 3.23 7.51 -0.33
CA ARG A 34 3.79 8.11 -1.55
C ARG A 34 5.28 7.81 -1.62
N ASP A 35 5.76 7.51 -2.82
CA ASP A 35 7.20 7.50 -3.08
C ASP A 35 7.59 8.83 -3.74
N THR A 36 8.37 9.63 -3.02
CA THR A 36 8.85 10.94 -3.45
C THR A 36 10.36 11.01 -3.29
N PHE A 37 10.96 12.11 -3.78
CA PHE A 37 12.36 12.43 -3.54
C PHE A 37 12.67 12.78 -2.08
N LYS A 38 11.66 12.84 -1.20
CA LYS A 38 11.77 13.11 0.24
C LYS A 38 12.31 14.51 0.52
N ASP A 39 11.99 15.48 -0.33
CA ASP A 39 12.09 16.89 0.04
C ASP A 39 10.96 17.20 1.01
N LEU A 40 11.28 17.19 2.31
CA LEU A 40 10.29 17.31 3.37
C LEU A 40 9.52 18.65 3.31
N SER A 41 10.09 19.69 2.72
CA SER A 41 9.42 20.99 2.59
C SER A 41 8.35 20.94 1.51
N GLU A 42 8.70 20.35 0.35
CA GLU A 42 7.76 20.14 -0.75
C GLU A 42 6.67 19.13 -0.36
N ASP A 43 7.05 17.99 0.23
CA ASP A 43 6.11 16.96 0.69
C ASP A 43 5.11 17.52 1.73
N LEU A 44 5.57 18.42 2.61
CA LEU A 44 4.70 19.09 3.58
C LEU A 44 3.73 20.07 2.90
N ALA A 45 4.21 20.85 1.93
CA ALA A 45 3.38 21.79 1.19
C ALA A 45 2.27 21.07 0.43
N ASP A 46 2.59 19.98 -0.27
CA ASP A 46 1.64 19.13 -0.97
C ASP A 46 0.63 18.49 -0.03
N ALA A 47 1.09 17.95 1.11
CA ALA A 47 0.19 17.40 2.12
C ALA A 47 -0.81 18.44 2.64
N ASN A 48 -0.34 19.66 2.94
CA ASN A 48 -1.20 20.75 3.39
C ASN A 48 -2.21 21.19 2.30
N ALA A 49 -1.77 21.28 1.05
CA ALA A 49 -2.63 21.64 -0.08
C ALA A 49 -3.75 20.62 -0.31
N GLU A 50 -3.47 19.34 -0.08
CA GLU A 50 -4.45 18.25 -0.14
C GLU A 50 -5.27 18.07 1.16
N GLY A 51 -5.06 18.90 2.19
CA GLY A 51 -5.72 18.76 3.50
C GLY A 51 -5.30 17.51 4.28
N LYS A 52 -4.13 16.96 3.99
CA LYS A 52 -3.52 15.79 4.62
C LYS A 52 -2.47 16.20 5.65
N ARG A 53 -1.88 15.21 6.32
CA ARG A 53 -0.75 15.38 7.24
C ARG A 53 0.50 14.73 6.66
N LEU A 54 1.64 15.39 6.81
CA LEU A 54 2.94 14.78 6.53
C LEU A 54 3.25 13.73 7.61
N MET A 55 3.71 12.55 7.20
CA MET A 55 4.22 11.52 8.09
C MET A 55 5.59 11.07 7.62
N VAL A 56 6.56 11.08 8.53
CA VAL A 56 7.91 10.55 8.30
C VAL A 56 7.99 9.18 8.95
N ILE A 57 8.21 8.15 8.14
CA ILE A 57 8.37 6.76 8.61
C ILE A 57 9.85 6.39 8.47
N ILE A 58 10.49 6.04 9.59
CA ILE A 58 11.89 5.63 9.61
C ILE A 58 11.95 4.12 9.78
N GLU A 59 12.58 3.44 8.81
CA GLU A 59 12.57 1.99 8.71
C GLU A 59 13.96 1.44 8.44
N GLN A 60 14.14 0.15 8.74
CA GLN A 60 15.39 -0.57 8.49
C GLN A 60 15.09 -1.87 7.75
N ARG A 61 15.98 -2.27 6.82
CA ARG A 61 15.87 -3.57 6.14
C ARG A 61 15.94 -4.70 7.16
N GLY A 62 15.04 -5.66 7.07
CA GLY A 62 14.95 -6.79 8.01
C GLY A 62 14.30 -6.47 9.36
N CYS A 63 13.78 -5.25 9.56
CA CYS A 63 13.03 -4.88 10.76
C CYS A 63 11.70 -5.66 10.85
N ILE A 64 11.62 -6.63 11.78
CA ILE A 64 10.44 -7.49 11.95
C ILE A 64 9.18 -6.70 12.35
N TYR A 65 9.33 -5.62 13.10
CA TYR A 65 8.21 -4.79 13.50
C TYR A 65 7.74 -3.86 12.38
N CYS A 66 8.66 -3.37 11.55
CA CYS A 66 8.31 -2.62 10.34
C CYS A 66 7.49 -3.51 9.39
N LYS A 67 7.90 -4.77 9.21
CA LYS A 67 7.12 -5.77 8.48
C LYS A 67 5.70 -5.93 9.05
N LYS A 68 5.56 -6.06 10.37
CA LYS A 68 4.25 -6.14 11.02
C LYS A 68 3.39 -4.90 10.77
N MET A 69 3.98 -3.70 10.84
CA MET A 69 3.25 -2.46 10.55
C MET A 69 2.71 -2.44 9.12
N HIS A 70 3.53 -2.81 8.14
CA HIS A 70 3.14 -2.89 6.72
C HIS A 70 2.15 -4.00 6.39
N GLN A 71 2.09 -5.07 7.19
CA GLN A 71 1.16 -6.19 6.97
C GLN A 71 -0.18 -6.01 7.69
N ASP A 72 -0.15 -5.50 8.93
CA ASP A 72 -1.31 -5.58 9.84
C ASP A 72 -1.89 -4.21 10.20
N VAL A 73 -1.09 -3.14 10.12
CA VAL A 73 -1.47 -1.82 10.68
C VAL A 73 -1.76 -0.81 9.57
N PHE A 74 -0.85 -0.62 8.64
CA PHE A 74 -0.95 0.36 7.56
C PHE A 74 -1.99 0.02 6.47
N PRO A 75 -2.27 -1.25 6.14
CA PRO A 75 -3.31 -1.59 5.16
C PRO A 75 -4.74 -1.35 5.65
N VAL A 76 -4.96 -1.19 6.96
CA VAL A 76 -6.30 -1.06 7.52
C VAL A 76 -6.80 0.38 7.30
N ALA A 77 -7.69 0.54 6.32
CA ALA A 77 -8.51 1.74 6.23
C ALA A 77 -9.38 1.84 7.50
N LYS A 78 -9.24 2.93 8.24
CA LYS A 78 -10.16 3.27 9.34
C LYS A 78 -11.29 4.13 8.82
#